data_AF-A0A1G9Y9Q2-F1
#
_entry.id   AF-A0A1G9Y9Q2-F1
#
_cell.length_a   1.000
_cell.length_b   1.000
_cell.length_c   1.000
_cell.angle_alpha   90.00
_cell.angle_beta   90.00
_cell.angle_gamma   90.00
#
_symmetry.space_group_name_H-M   'P 1'
#
loop_
_entity.id
_entity.type
_entity.pdbx_description
1 polymer ?
#
loop_
_entity_poly.entity_id
_entity_poly.type
_entity_poly.pdbx_seq_one_letter_code
_entity_poly.pdbx_strand_id
1 'polypeptide(L)' 'MFAGGLGKLEGTITTEPTLVNGNPALLVRLDGEVDGVMAISVEDAHITGLYYVRNPEKLSRVASATPLTLH' A
#
# COMPACT_ATOMS: atom_id res chain seq x y z
N MET A 1 -9.84 -10.14 7.99
CA MET A 1 -8.88 -10.25 9.12
C MET A 1 -7.50 -9.84 8.59
N PHE A 2 -7.17 -8.55 8.62
CA PHE A 2 -5.87 -8.04 8.14
C PHE A 2 -4.78 -8.14 9.22
N ALA A 3 -5.11 -7.84 10.48
CA ALA A 3 -4.16 -7.89 11.59
C ALA A 3 -3.56 -9.28 11.84
N GLY A 4 -4.34 -10.36 11.68
CA GLY A 4 -3.86 -11.73 11.89
C GLY A 4 -2.86 -12.25 10.84
N GLY A 5 -2.80 -11.62 9.66
CA GLY A 5 -1.82 -11.92 8.62
C GLY A 5 -0.51 -11.15 8.80
N LEU A 6 -0.60 -9.87 9.17
CA LEU A 6 0.56 -9.03 9.50
C LEU A 6 1.23 -9.46 10.81
N GLY A 7 0.45 -9.91 11.81
CA GLY A 7 0.97 -10.37 13.10
C GLY A 7 1.75 -11.69 13.08
N LYS A 8 1.85 -12.36 11.91
CA LYS A 8 2.71 -13.54 11.70
C LYS A 8 4.08 -13.20 11.11
N LEU A 9 4.28 -11.94 10.69
CA LEU A 9 5.57 -11.50 10.19
C LEU A 9 6.47 -11.20 11.39
N GLU A 10 7.55 -11.94 11.51
CA GLU A 10 8.65 -11.56 12.41
C GLU A 10 9.33 -10.33 11.80
N GLY A 11 9.43 -9.24 12.56
CA GLY A 11 10.05 -7.98 12.10
C GLY A 11 9.25 -6.73 12.48
N THR A 12 9.84 -5.57 12.20
CA THR A 12 9.22 -4.27 12.48
C THR A 12 8.40 -3.82 11.27
N ILE A 13 7.08 -3.71 11.47
CA ILE A 13 6.19 -3.13 10.47
C ILE A 13 6.18 -1.61 10.65
N THR A 14 6.47 -0.89 9.57
CA THR A 14 6.29 0.56 9.49
C THR A 14 5.33 0.89 8.35
N THR A 15 4.55 1.95 8.53
CA THR A 15 3.60 2.42 7.53
C THR A 15 3.75 3.92 7.31
N GLU A 16 3.64 4.34 6.05
CA GLU A 16 3.62 5.75 5.67
C GLU A 16 2.43 6.05 4.74
N PRO A 17 1.68 7.15 4.96
CA PRO A 17 0.65 7.60 4.04
C PRO A 17 1.24 7.97 2.68
N THR A 18 0.59 7.52 1.62
CA THR A 18 1.00 7.80 0.24
C THR A 18 -0.21 7.82 -0.70
N LEU A 19 0.03 8.20 -1.95
CA LEU A 19 -0.95 8.10 -3.03
C LEU A 19 -0.51 7.00 -3.99
N VAL A 20 -1.42 6.07 -4.29
CA VAL A 20 -1.21 5.02 -5.29
C VAL A 20 -2.31 5.13 -6.32
N ASN A 21 -1.92 5.32 -7.59
CA ASN A 21 -2.86 5.58 -8.69
C ASN A 21 -3.86 6.71 -8.37
N GLY A 22 -3.39 7.75 -7.68
CA GLY A 22 -4.21 8.91 -7.27
C GLY A 22 -5.13 8.68 -6.06
N ASN A 23 -5.13 7.48 -5.46
CA ASN A 23 -5.98 7.15 -4.32
C ASN A 23 -5.17 7.05 -3.02
N PRO A 24 -5.78 7.33 -1.85
CA PRO A 24 -5.11 7.15 -0.56
C PRO A 24 -4.65 5.71 -0.35
N ALA A 25 -3.43 5.57 0.15
CA ALA A 25 -2.84 4.28 0.48
C ALA A 25 -1.85 4.41 1.63
N LEU A 26 -1.47 3.26 2.19
CA LEU A 26 -0.31 3.13 3.07
C LEU A 26 0.75 2.29 2.36
N LEU A 27 1.99 2.80 2.27
CA LEU A 27 3.13 1.93 1.97
C LEU A 27 3.48 1.17 3.25
N VAL A 28 3.57 -0.14 3.14
CA VAL A 28 3.91 -1.03 4.26
C VAL A 28 5.33 -1.54 4.06
N ARG A 29 6.18 -1.33 5.05
CA ARG A 29 7.54 -1.86 5.07
C ARG A 29 7.70 -2.85 6.22
N LEU A 30 8.41 -3.93 5.96
CA LEU A 30 8.88 -4.90 6.95
C LEU A 30 10.40 -4.78 7.04
N ASP A 31 10.92 -4.41 8.20
CA ASP A 31 12.36 -4.21 8.43
C ASP A 31 13.01 -3.25 7.40
N GLY A 32 12.25 -2.24 6.98
CA GLY A 32 12.68 -1.21 6.01
C GLY A 32 12.42 -1.56 4.54
N GLU A 33 12.19 -2.84 4.23
CA GLU A 33 11.90 -3.31 2.86
C GLU A 33 10.41 -3.22 2.54
N VAL A 34 10.07 -2.94 1.27
CA VAL A 34 8.66 -2.86 0.85
C VAL A 34 8.01 -4.24 0.93
N ASP A 35 7.08 -4.41 1.86
CA ASP A 35 6.27 -5.63 2.00
C ASP A 35 5.02 -5.56 1.12
N GLY A 36 4.45 -4.36 0.98
CA GLY A 36 3.28 -4.14 0.12
C GLY A 36 2.66 -2.76 0.23
N VAL A 37 1.50 -2.62 -0.41
CA VAL A 37 0.68 -1.42 -0.37
C VAL A 37 -0.72 -1.76 0.09
N MET A 38 -1.21 -1.02 1.09
CA MET A 38 -2.61 -1.05 1.50
C MET A 38 -3.36 0.10 0.82
N ALA A 39 -4.05 -0.21 -0.28
CA ALA A 39 -4.90 0.75 -0.97
C ALA A 39 -6.24 0.91 -0.23
N ILE A 40 -6.71 2.15 -0.13
CA ILE A 40 -7.95 2.51 0.57
C ILE A 40 -8.94 3.03 -0.47
N SER A 41 -10.09 2.37 -0.58
CA SER A 41 -11.22 2.86 -1.38
C SER A 41 -12.11 3.72 -0.50
N VAL A 42 -12.37 4.96 -0.92
CA VAL A 42 -13.22 5.92 -0.21
C VAL A 42 -14.32 6.39 -1.15
N GLU A 43 -15.57 6.24 -0.73
CA GLU A 43 -16.76 6.73 -1.42
C GLU A 43 -17.64 7.46 -0.42
N ASP A 44 -18.22 8.61 -0.82
CA ASP A 44 -19.09 9.43 0.04
C ASP A 44 -18.51 9.71 1.44
N ALA A 45 -17.20 9.97 1.52
CA ALA A 45 -16.45 10.17 2.78
C ALA A 45 -16.37 8.94 3.72
N HIS A 46 -16.69 7.75 3.23
CA HIS A 46 -16.60 6.48 3.94
C HIS A 46 -15.59 5.54 3.30
N ILE A 47 -14.85 4.77 4.11
CA ILE A 47 -13.97 3.71 3.60
C ILE A 47 -14.85 2.54 3.16
N THR A 48 -14.88 2.24 1.86
CA THR A 48 -15.64 1.12 1.28
C THR A 48 -14.79 -0.12 1.04
N GLY A 49 -13.47 0.02 1.04
CA GLY A 49 -12.57 -1.10 0.79
C GLY A 49 -11.14 -0.87 1.28
N LEU A 50 -10.50 -1.97 1.68
CA LEU A 50 -9.08 -2.04 1.97
C LEU A 50 -8.47 -3.21 1.19
N TYR A 51 -7.48 -2.93 0.36
CA TYR A 51 -6.83 -3.93 -0.48
C TYR A 51 -5.34 -3.98 -0.17
N TYR A 52 -4.87 -5.11 0.38
CA TYR A 52 -3.45 -5.29 0.63
C TYR A 52 -2.77 -6.02 -0.53
N VAL A 53 -1.94 -5.32 -1.28
CA VAL A 53 -1.20 -5.85 -2.43
C VAL A 53 0.23 -6.18 -2.01
N ARG A 54 0.55 -7.48 -2.04
CA ARG A 54 1.89 -8.03 -1.74
C ARG A 54 2.51 -8.80 -2.91
N ASN A 55 1.87 -8.80 -4.08
CA ASN A 55 2.42 -9.49 -5.26
C ASN A 55 3.69 -8.73 -5.73
N PRO A 56 4.89 -9.35 -5.70
CA PRO A 56 6.14 -8.69 -6.06
C PRO A 56 6.13 -8.06 -7.46
N GLU A 57 5.49 -8.72 -8.43
CA GLU A 57 5.41 -8.21 -9.81
C GLU A 57 4.68 -6.86 -9.87
N LYS A 58 3.62 -6.70 -9.06
CA LYS A 58 2.84 -5.46 -8.96
C LYS A 58 3.56 -4.37 -8.17
N LEU A 59 4.52 -4.72 -7.32
CA LEU A 59 5.23 -3.78 -6.44
C LEU A 59 6.55 -3.26 -7.05
N SER A 60 7.03 -3.88 -8.12
CA SER A 60 8.31 -3.57 -8.77
C SER A 60 8.56 -2.09 -9.09
N ARG A 61 7.50 -1.28 -9.26
CA ARG A 61 7.58 0.15 -9.57
C ARG A 61 7.07 1.08 -8.47
N VAL A 62 6.59 0.54 -7.34
CA VAL A 62 5.83 1.32 -6.35
C VAL A 62 6.69 2.32 -5.57
N ALA A 63 8.01 2.10 -5.55
CA ALA A 63 8.97 3.01 -4.92
C ALA A 63 9.32 4.24 -5.78
N SER A 64 8.81 4.32 -7.01
CA SER A 64 9.08 5.45 -7.93
C SER A 64 7.77 6.05 -8.44
N ALA A 65 7.63 7.37 -8.32
CA ALA A 65 6.48 8.06 -8.88
C ALA A 65 6.53 8.01 -10.41
N THR A 66 5.39 7.74 -11.05
CA THR A 66 5.26 7.84 -12.51
C THR A 66 4.73 9.24 -12.85
N PRO A 67 5.51 10.11 -13.52
CA PRO A 67 5.04 11.41 -13.95
C PRO A 67 3.92 11.26 -14.98
N LEU A 68 2.83 12.00 -14.81
CA LEU A 68 1.74 12.04 -15.78
C LEU A 68 1.95 13.23 -16.73
N THR A 69 1.86 12.99 -18.03
CA THR A 69 1.83 14.02 -19.07
C THR A 69 0.45 14.08 -19.69
N LEU A 70 -0.11 15.28 -19.86
CA LEU A 70 -1.31 15.47 -20.67
C LEU A 70 -0.90 15.36 -22.15
N HIS A 71 -1.59 14.49 -22.89
CA HIS A 71 -1.52 14.42 -24.34
C HIS A 71 -2.63 15.26 -24.97
#